data_AF-A0A971N5D5-F1
#
_entry.id   AF-A0A971N5D5-F1
#
_cell.length_a   1.000
_cell.length_b   1.000
_cell.length_c   1.000
_cell.angle_alpha   90.00
_cell.angle_beta   90.00
_cell.angle_gamma   90.00
#
_symmetry.space_group_name_H-M   'P 1'
#
loop_
_entity.id
_entity.type
_entity.pdbx_description
1 polymer ?
#
loop_
_entity_poly.entity_id
_entity_poly.type
_entity_poly.pdbx_seq_one_letter_code
_entity_poly.pdbx_strand_id
1 'polypeptide(L)'
;MDVISLFFIALVVVFVLLFFNFIPVGLWISALAAGVNIRIWTLFAMRLRRVPPSRIVLPMIKAVKAGLDVTVDKLEAHYLAGGNVDRVIDALIASQRAGINLTFERAAAIDLAGRNVLEAVQMSVNPKVIETPDISAVAKDGIELRVKARVTVRANIDRLVGGAGEATIIARVGEGIVTTVGSSESHSDVLENPDQISRVVLEKGLDAGTAFEILSIDIADVDVGRNIGATLQIDQAEADKNIAQAKASERRFAALAREQEMRAQVEEMRARVVEAEAEVPKALAEALRSGRLGVMDYYQLQNIQADTGMRESIGRGAKPATGRSEETKK
;
A
#
# COMPACT_ATOMS: atom_id res chain seq x y z
N MET A 1 -69.34 48.37 -26.13
CA MET A 1 -67.89 48.53 -26.40
C MET A 1 -67.63 48.00 -27.79
N ASP A 2 -67.06 48.81 -28.67
CA ASP A 2 -66.73 48.37 -30.02
C ASP A 2 -65.74 47.20 -29.96
N VAL A 3 -65.86 46.23 -30.88
CA VAL A 3 -64.99 45.04 -30.93
C VAL A 3 -63.51 45.43 -30.98
N ILE A 4 -63.21 46.59 -31.58
CA ILE A 4 -61.88 47.20 -31.63
C ILE A 4 -61.40 47.63 -30.24
N SER A 5 -62.27 48.24 -29.42
CA SER A 5 -61.95 48.62 -28.04
C SER A 5 -61.71 47.39 -27.16
N LEU A 6 -62.50 46.32 -27.34
CA LEU A 6 -62.32 45.07 -26.60
C LEU A 6 -60.99 44.38 -26.95
N PHE A 7 -60.62 44.38 -28.25
CA PHE A 7 -59.32 43.86 -28.70
C PHE A 7 -58.15 44.67 -28.15
N PHE A 8 -58.25 46.01 -28.13
CA PHE A 8 -57.19 46.86 -27.58
C PHE A 8 -57.01 46.66 -26.07
N ILE A 9 -58.11 46.53 -25.33
CA ILE A 9 -58.07 46.20 -23.89
C ILE A 9 -57.42 44.83 -23.66
N ALA A 10 -57.79 43.81 -24.46
CA ALA A 10 -57.17 42.49 -24.37
C ALA A 10 -55.66 42.54 -24.66
N LEU A 11 -55.22 43.30 -25.67
CA LEU A 11 -53.81 43.50 -25.99
C LEU A 11 -53.05 44.16 -24.83
N VAL A 12 -53.64 45.20 -24.22
CA VAL A 12 -53.05 45.89 -23.05
C VAL A 12 -52.94 44.93 -21.87
N VAL A 13 -53.98 44.14 -21.58
CA VAL A 13 -53.96 43.15 -20.48
C VAL A 13 -52.88 42.10 -20.72
N VAL A 14 -52.76 41.57 -21.95
CA VAL A 14 -51.71 40.60 -22.32
C VAL A 14 -50.32 41.22 -22.18
N PHE A 15 -50.13 42.46 -22.64
CA PHE A 15 -48.86 43.19 -22.50
C PHE A 15 -48.48 43.40 -21.03
N VAL A 16 -49.45 43.79 -20.20
CA VAL A 16 -49.26 43.98 -18.75
C VAL A 16 -48.89 42.65 -18.07
N LEU A 17 -49.56 41.55 -18.40
CA LEU A 17 -49.24 40.22 -17.87
C LEU A 17 -47.83 39.77 -18.28
N LEU A 18 -47.43 39.99 -19.55
CA LEU A 18 -46.08 39.69 -20.02
C LEU A 18 -45.03 40.57 -19.32
N PHE A 19 -45.32 41.85 -19.13
CA PHE A 19 -44.44 42.79 -18.44
C PHE A 19 -44.19 42.38 -16.98
N PHE A 20 -45.24 42.06 -16.24
CA PHE A 20 -45.13 41.59 -14.84
C PHE A 20 -44.53 40.18 -14.72
N ASN A 21 -44.67 39.33 -15.75
CA ASN A 21 -43.99 38.03 -15.78
C ASN A 21 -42.47 38.19 -15.99
N PHE A 22 -42.08 39.14 -16.85
CA PHE A 22 -40.69 39.35 -17.22
C PHE A 22 -39.91 40.15 -16.17
N ILE A 23 -40.53 41.15 -15.54
CA ILE A 23 -39.89 42.00 -14.53
C ILE A 23 -40.37 41.59 -13.13
N PRO A 24 -39.48 41.06 -12.27
CA PRO A 24 -39.85 40.64 -10.91
C PRO A 24 -39.99 41.86 -9.99
N VAL A 25 -41.12 42.57 -10.07
CA VAL A 25 -41.39 43.79 -9.29
C VAL A 25 -41.33 43.54 -7.78
N GLY A 26 -41.78 42.38 -7.30
CA GLY A 26 -41.68 42.03 -5.87
C GLY A 26 -40.23 41.92 -5.37
N LEU A 27 -39.32 41.40 -6.21
CA LEU A 27 -37.90 41.31 -5.89
C LEU A 27 -37.25 42.71 -5.88
N TRP A 28 -37.66 43.58 -6.79
CA TRP A 28 -37.23 44.98 -6.84
C TRP A 28 -37.63 45.75 -5.58
N ILE A 29 -38.90 45.61 -5.14
CA ILE A 29 -39.39 46.22 -3.90
C ILE A 29 -38.59 45.71 -2.70
N SER A 30 -38.33 44.40 -2.65
CA SER A 30 -37.54 43.77 -1.57
C SER A 30 -36.10 44.29 -1.51
N ALA A 31 -35.47 44.51 -2.67
CA ALA A 31 -34.14 45.08 -2.77
C ALA A 31 -34.11 46.53 -2.25
N LEU A 32 -35.07 47.34 -2.69
CA LEU A 32 -35.20 48.74 -2.27
C LEU A 32 -35.47 48.87 -0.76
N ALA A 33 -36.36 48.04 -0.21
CA ALA A 33 -36.62 47.99 1.22
C ALA A 33 -35.41 47.56 2.05
N ALA A 34 -34.48 46.81 1.46
CA ALA A 34 -33.22 46.41 2.09
C ALA A 34 -32.07 47.41 1.87
N GLY A 35 -32.32 48.56 1.24
CA GLY A 35 -31.30 49.57 0.95
C GLY A 35 -30.42 49.28 -0.27
N VAL A 36 -30.80 48.31 -1.12
CA VAL A 36 -30.08 47.96 -2.34
C VAL A 36 -30.67 48.70 -3.54
N ASN A 37 -29.96 49.72 -4.02
CA ASN A 37 -30.42 50.56 -5.12
C ASN A 37 -30.21 49.90 -6.49
N ILE A 38 -31.12 48.99 -6.87
CA ILE A 38 -31.12 48.33 -8.19
C ILE A 38 -32.16 49.00 -9.10
N ARG A 39 -31.76 49.38 -10.32
CA ARG A 39 -32.67 49.94 -11.32
C ARG A 39 -33.54 48.82 -11.91
N ILE A 40 -34.80 49.11 -12.21
CA ILE A 40 -35.73 48.17 -12.87
C ILE A 40 -35.13 47.66 -14.19
N TRP A 41 -34.47 48.55 -14.95
CA TRP A 41 -33.76 48.21 -16.18
C TRP A 41 -32.63 47.18 -15.98
N THR A 42 -31.97 47.15 -14.82
CA THR A 42 -30.93 46.16 -14.50
C THR A 42 -31.53 44.77 -14.35
N LEU A 43 -32.69 44.64 -13.70
CA LEU A 43 -33.41 43.36 -13.56
C LEU A 43 -33.89 42.82 -14.92
N PHE A 44 -34.33 43.73 -15.81
CA PHE A 44 -34.64 43.39 -17.19
C PHE A 44 -33.39 42.90 -17.95
N ALA A 45 -32.28 43.62 -17.83
CA ALA A 45 -31.01 43.27 -18.47
C ALA A 45 -30.41 41.94 -17.97
N MET A 46 -30.61 41.59 -16.69
CA MET A 46 -30.24 40.28 -16.13
C MET A 46 -30.94 39.14 -16.88
N ARG A 47 -32.26 39.24 -17.09
CA ARG A 47 -33.02 38.22 -17.82
C ARG A 47 -32.59 38.10 -19.28
N LEU A 48 -32.27 39.22 -19.94
CA LEU A 48 -31.75 39.20 -21.31
C LEU A 48 -30.41 38.46 -21.39
N ARG A 49 -29.55 38.61 -20.37
CA ARG A 49 -28.27 37.88 -20.20
C ARG A 49 -28.43 36.45 -19.67
N ARG A 50 -29.67 35.95 -19.55
CA ARG A 50 -30.01 34.63 -18.97
C ARG A 50 -29.54 34.43 -17.52
N VAL A 51 -29.40 35.51 -16.76
CA VAL A 51 -29.10 35.48 -15.32
C VAL A 51 -30.41 35.61 -14.55
N PRO A 52 -30.81 34.63 -13.72
CA PRO A 52 -32.01 34.73 -12.89
C PRO A 52 -31.84 35.84 -11.84
N PRO A 53 -32.68 36.91 -11.84
CA PRO A 53 -32.48 38.04 -10.92
C PRO A 53 -32.51 37.65 -9.44
N SER A 54 -33.31 36.65 -9.05
CA SER A 54 -33.41 36.17 -7.67
C SER A 54 -32.09 35.62 -7.13
N ARG A 55 -31.26 35.00 -7.98
CA ARG A 55 -29.95 34.43 -7.61
C ARG A 55 -28.89 35.50 -7.36
N ILE A 56 -29.12 36.75 -7.79
CA ILE A 56 -28.18 37.86 -7.61
C ILE A 56 -28.68 38.81 -6.53
N VAL A 57 -29.96 39.20 -6.59
CA VAL A 57 -30.54 40.20 -5.70
C VAL A 57 -30.61 39.71 -4.26
N LEU A 58 -30.96 38.43 -4.03
CA LEU A 58 -31.05 37.90 -2.66
C LEU A 58 -29.67 37.86 -1.97
N PRO A 59 -28.59 37.33 -2.59
CA PRO A 59 -27.25 37.45 -2.04
C PRO A 59 -26.78 38.91 -1.89
N MET A 60 -27.13 39.79 -2.83
CA MET A 60 -26.80 41.22 -2.73
C MET A 60 -27.44 41.87 -1.49
N ILE A 61 -28.71 41.55 -1.20
CA ILE A 61 -29.38 42.01 0.02
C ILE A 61 -28.66 41.52 1.28
N LYS A 62 -28.25 40.24 1.31
CA LYS A 62 -27.46 39.70 2.43
C LYS A 62 -26.14 40.46 2.59
N ALA A 63 -25.45 40.72 1.49
CA ALA A 63 -24.15 41.37 1.49
C ALA A 63 -24.22 42.82 2.00
N VAL A 64 -25.16 43.62 1.49
CA VAL A 64 -25.37 45.01 1.94
C VAL A 64 -25.77 45.06 3.42
N LYS A 65 -26.65 44.16 3.88
CA LYS A 65 -27.04 44.08 5.30
C LYS A 65 -25.89 43.65 6.21
N ALA A 66 -24.92 42.91 5.68
CA ALA A 66 -23.69 42.55 6.40
C ALA A 66 -22.60 43.63 6.31
N GLY A 67 -22.80 44.70 5.53
CA GLY A 67 -21.80 45.75 5.32
C GLY A 67 -20.65 45.33 4.40
N LEU A 68 -20.87 44.34 3.52
CA LEU A 68 -19.89 43.92 2.52
C LEU A 68 -19.88 44.87 1.32
N ASP A 69 -18.70 45.30 0.89
CA ASP A 69 -18.51 46.11 -0.32
C ASP A 69 -18.42 45.22 -1.57
N VAL A 70 -19.58 44.82 -2.08
CA VAL A 70 -19.72 44.04 -3.31
C VAL A 70 -20.70 44.71 -4.27
N THR A 71 -20.42 44.61 -5.57
CA THR A 71 -21.26 45.19 -6.62
C THR A 71 -22.10 44.13 -7.32
N VAL A 72 -23.26 44.54 -7.86
CA VAL A 72 -24.13 43.66 -8.64
C VAL A 72 -23.38 43.03 -9.83
N ASP A 73 -22.55 43.82 -10.50
CA ASP A 73 -21.77 43.36 -11.66
C ASP A 73 -20.78 42.24 -11.30
N LYS A 74 -20.14 42.30 -10.12
CA LYS A 74 -19.25 41.22 -9.63
C LYS A 74 -20.02 39.93 -9.38
N LEU A 75 -21.21 40.01 -8.79
CA LEU A 75 -22.07 38.85 -8.52
C LEU A 75 -22.59 38.23 -9.82
N GLU A 76 -23.00 39.05 -10.78
CA GLU A 76 -23.41 38.60 -12.11
C GLU A 76 -22.25 37.93 -12.87
N ALA A 77 -21.07 38.54 -12.85
CA ALA A 77 -19.87 37.98 -13.49
C ALA A 77 -19.51 36.61 -12.91
N HIS A 78 -19.54 36.46 -11.57
CA HIS A 78 -19.30 35.18 -10.92
C HIS A 78 -20.35 34.12 -11.29
N TYR A 79 -21.63 34.50 -11.33
CA TYR A 79 -22.71 33.60 -11.76
C TYR A 79 -22.54 33.15 -13.21
N LEU A 80 -22.19 34.07 -14.11
CA LEU A 80 -21.94 33.78 -15.52
C LEU A 80 -20.70 32.90 -15.72
N ALA A 81 -19.70 32.99 -14.84
CA ALA A 81 -18.55 32.09 -14.79
C ALA A 81 -18.91 30.67 -14.28
N GLY A 82 -20.17 30.44 -13.89
CA GLY A 82 -20.65 29.15 -13.37
C GLY A 82 -20.52 28.98 -11.86
N GLY A 83 -20.18 30.05 -11.14
CA GLY A 83 -20.03 30.03 -9.69
C GLY A 83 -21.35 30.18 -8.90
N ASN A 84 -21.30 29.82 -7.63
CA ASN A 84 -22.39 29.95 -6.67
C ASN A 84 -22.24 31.25 -5.85
N VAL A 85 -22.97 32.28 -6.27
CA VAL A 85 -23.00 33.60 -5.63
C VAL A 85 -23.45 33.55 -4.17
N ASP A 86 -24.47 32.74 -3.86
CA ASP A 86 -25.04 32.67 -2.51
C ASP A 86 -24.01 32.10 -1.51
N ARG A 87 -23.31 31.03 -1.90
CA ARG A 87 -22.25 30.43 -1.09
C ARG A 87 -21.08 31.38 -0.86
N VAL A 88 -20.67 32.13 -1.88
CA VAL A 88 -19.59 33.11 -1.77
C VAL A 88 -19.96 34.24 -0.81
N ILE A 89 -21.18 34.78 -0.91
CA ILE A 89 -21.63 35.83 0.01
C ILE A 89 -21.73 35.28 1.44
N ASP A 90 -22.33 34.11 1.65
CA ASP A 90 -22.43 33.52 2.99
C ASP A 90 -21.03 33.28 3.60
N ALA A 91 -20.06 32.86 2.78
CA ALA A 91 -18.66 32.70 3.21
C ALA A 91 -18.01 34.05 3.60
N LEU A 92 -18.24 35.12 2.84
CA LEU A 92 -17.73 36.46 3.14
C LEU A 92 -18.33 37.04 4.43
N ILE A 93 -19.63 36.81 4.66
CA ILE A 93 -20.29 37.20 5.91
C ILE A 93 -19.68 36.44 7.09
N ALA A 94 -19.48 35.13 6.93
CA ALA A 94 -18.86 34.31 7.96
C ALA A 94 -17.41 34.74 8.25
N SER A 95 -16.62 35.05 7.21
CA SER A 95 -15.22 35.44 7.38
C SER A 95 -15.10 36.80 8.06
N GLN A 96 -15.95 37.77 7.71
CA GLN A 96 -15.97 39.08 8.36
C GLN A 96 -16.30 39.00 9.84
N ARG A 97 -17.28 38.16 10.23
CA ARG A 97 -17.63 37.92 11.64
C ARG A 97 -16.52 37.21 12.41
N ALA A 98 -15.75 36.37 11.72
CA ALA A 98 -14.62 35.64 12.28
C ALA A 98 -13.30 36.45 12.28
N GLY A 99 -13.27 37.67 11.74
CA GLY A 99 -12.05 38.47 11.62
C GLY A 99 -11.05 37.92 10.58
N ILE A 100 -11.51 37.12 9.62
CA ILE A 100 -10.69 36.53 8.57
C ILE A 100 -10.74 37.42 7.33
N ASN A 101 -9.57 37.85 6.85
CA ASN A 101 -9.42 38.65 5.64
C ASN A 101 -9.66 37.82 4.37
N LEU A 102 -10.92 37.74 3.93
CA LEU A 102 -11.31 37.09 2.68
C LEU A 102 -11.90 38.13 1.72
N THR A 103 -11.27 38.31 0.56
CA THR A 103 -11.79 39.20 -0.50
C THR A 103 -12.77 38.45 -1.40
N PHE A 104 -13.66 39.19 -2.08
CA PHE A 104 -14.62 38.62 -3.02
C PHE A 104 -13.94 37.84 -4.14
N GLU A 105 -12.86 38.39 -4.71
CA GLU A 105 -12.11 37.78 -5.80
C GLU A 105 -11.50 36.43 -5.38
N ARG A 106 -11.02 36.34 -4.13
CA ARG A 106 -10.46 35.11 -3.59
C ARG A 106 -11.53 34.08 -3.30
N ALA A 107 -12.64 34.49 -2.69
CA ALA A 107 -13.79 33.63 -2.45
C ALA A 107 -14.36 33.07 -3.77
N ALA A 108 -14.47 33.91 -4.80
CA ALA A 108 -14.87 33.51 -6.14
C ALA A 108 -13.89 32.49 -6.75
N ALA A 109 -12.57 32.73 -6.63
CA ALA A 109 -11.56 31.80 -7.13
C ALA A 109 -11.65 30.41 -6.46
N ILE A 110 -11.90 30.36 -5.15
CA ILE A 110 -12.07 29.10 -4.40
C ILE A 110 -13.31 28.34 -4.90
N ASP A 111 -14.44 29.05 -5.09
CA ASP A 111 -15.69 28.46 -5.55
C ASP A 111 -15.57 27.93 -7.00
N LEU A 112 -14.93 28.70 -7.90
CA LEU A 112 -14.67 28.27 -9.28
C LEU A 112 -13.68 27.11 -9.37
N ALA A 113 -12.77 26.97 -8.39
CA ALA A 113 -11.90 25.80 -8.27
C ALA A 113 -12.66 24.53 -7.80
N GLY A 114 -13.98 24.62 -7.59
CA GLY A 114 -14.82 23.51 -7.16
C GLY A 114 -14.74 23.21 -5.66
N ARG A 115 -14.13 24.09 -4.86
CA ARG A 115 -14.05 23.94 -3.41
C ARG A 115 -15.16 24.71 -2.70
N ASN A 116 -15.60 24.21 -1.56
CA ASN A 116 -16.63 24.86 -0.76
C ASN A 116 -16.03 25.98 0.12
N VAL A 117 -16.16 27.23 -0.34
CA VAL A 117 -15.62 28.41 0.37
C VAL A 117 -16.20 28.55 1.78
N LEU A 118 -17.50 28.32 1.94
CA LEU A 118 -18.19 28.50 3.22
C LEU A 118 -17.68 27.50 4.26
N GLU A 119 -17.55 26.23 3.85
CA GLU A 119 -16.99 25.18 4.70
C GLU A 119 -15.53 25.48 5.07
N ALA A 120 -14.73 26.00 4.14
CA ALA A 120 -13.36 26.38 4.45
C ALA A 120 -13.28 27.50 5.48
N VAL A 121 -14.12 28.54 5.38
CA VAL A 121 -14.20 29.60 6.39
C VAL A 121 -14.66 29.05 7.74
N GLN A 122 -15.68 28.20 7.75
CA GLN A 122 -16.17 27.56 8.98
C GLN A 122 -15.09 26.70 9.63
N MET A 123 -14.36 25.90 8.85
CA MET A 123 -13.26 25.06 9.33
C MET A 123 -12.06 25.88 9.82
N SER A 124 -11.86 27.09 9.28
CA SER A 124 -10.83 28.00 9.78
C SER A 124 -11.14 28.51 11.18
N VAL A 125 -12.43 28.69 11.53
CA VAL A 125 -12.89 29.13 12.85
C VAL A 125 -13.04 27.96 13.82
N ASN A 126 -13.65 26.88 13.35
CA ASN A 126 -13.90 25.67 14.12
C ASN A 126 -13.13 24.52 13.49
N PRO A 127 -11.97 24.14 14.05
CA PRO A 127 -11.15 23.04 13.53
C PRO A 127 -11.93 21.74 13.40
N LYS A 128 -11.57 20.93 12.41
CA LYS A 128 -12.15 19.61 12.17
C LYS A 128 -11.14 18.54 12.54
N VAL A 129 -11.62 17.46 13.15
CA VAL A 129 -10.82 16.27 13.43
C VAL A 129 -10.96 15.29 12.26
N ILE A 130 -9.83 14.83 11.74
CA ILE A 130 -9.71 13.83 10.68
C ILE A 130 -8.99 12.63 11.27
N GLU A 131 -9.57 11.44 11.12
CA GLU A 131 -8.95 10.21 11.58
C GLU A 131 -8.14 9.55 10.46
N THR A 132 -6.96 9.04 10.79
CA THR A 132 -6.17 8.25 9.86
C THR A 132 -6.71 6.82 9.78
N PRO A 133 -6.53 6.11 8.65
CA PRO A 133 -6.66 4.66 8.65
C PRO A 133 -5.61 4.01 9.57
N ASP A 134 -5.78 2.71 9.83
CA ASP A 134 -4.84 1.92 10.64
C ASP A 134 -3.48 1.85 9.92
N ILE A 135 -2.48 2.53 10.48
CA ILE A 135 -1.12 2.57 9.94
C ILE A 135 -0.32 1.46 10.63
N SER A 136 0.15 0.49 9.85
CA SER A 136 0.98 -0.61 10.34
C SER A 136 2.47 -0.27 10.17
N ALA A 137 3.25 -0.39 11.23
CA ALA A 137 4.69 -0.18 11.23
C ALA A 137 5.38 -1.23 12.12
N VAL A 138 6.65 -1.54 11.85
CA VAL A 138 7.41 -2.56 12.59
C VAL A 138 8.57 -1.87 13.30
N ALA A 139 8.70 -2.06 14.62
CA ALA A 139 9.82 -1.55 15.39
C ALA A 139 11.10 -2.39 15.16
N LYS A 140 12.27 -1.93 15.61
CA LYS A 140 13.55 -2.64 15.39
C LYS A 140 13.61 -4.01 16.04
N ASP A 141 12.85 -4.24 17.10
CA ASP A 141 12.67 -5.55 17.75
C ASP A 141 11.82 -6.54 16.93
N GLY A 142 11.30 -6.13 15.77
CA GLY A 142 10.54 -6.98 14.85
C GLY A 142 9.07 -7.12 15.20
N ILE A 143 8.53 -6.32 16.13
CA ILE A 143 7.12 -6.36 16.50
C ILE A 143 6.32 -5.31 15.71
N GLU A 144 5.22 -5.74 15.12
CA GLU A 144 4.27 -4.89 14.40
C GLU A 144 3.45 -4.07 15.40
N LEU A 145 3.33 -2.77 15.17
CA LEU A 145 2.42 -1.86 15.86
C LEU A 145 1.43 -1.29 14.84
N ARG A 146 0.15 -1.25 15.21
CA ARG A 146 -0.91 -0.61 14.44
C ARG A 146 -1.32 0.66 15.17
N VAL A 147 -1.13 1.79 14.50
CA VAL A 147 -1.33 3.11 15.09
C VAL A 147 -2.50 3.80 14.38
N LYS A 148 -3.42 4.36 15.16
CA LYS A 148 -4.45 5.28 14.69
C LYS A 148 -4.18 6.67 15.24
N ALA A 149 -4.24 7.68 14.39
CA ALA A 149 -4.06 9.07 14.78
C ALA A 149 -5.31 9.90 14.44
N ARG A 150 -5.60 10.87 15.30
CA ARG A 150 -6.57 11.94 15.10
C ARG A 150 -5.82 13.22 14.81
N VAL A 151 -6.03 13.77 13.63
CA VAL A 151 -5.38 15.00 13.17
C VAL A 151 -6.40 16.13 13.25
N THR A 152 -6.15 17.10 14.12
CA THR A 152 -6.97 18.31 14.19
C THR A 152 -6.42 19.31 13.19
N VAL A 153 -7.21 19.62 12.17
CA VAL A 153 -6.84 20.56 11.11
C VAL A 153 -7.75 21.77 11.07
N ARG A 154 -7.19 22.91 10.68
CA ARG A 154 -7.96 24.08 10.27
C ARG A 154 -7.66 24.42 8.81
N ALA A 155 -8.62 25.00 8.12
CA ALA A 155 -8.39 25.42 6.74
C ALA A 155 -7.50 26.67 6.70
N ASN A 156 -6.47 26.63 5.85
CA ASN A 156 -5.65 27.79 5.52
C ASN A 156 -6.24 28.46 4.28
N ILE A 157 -6.97 29.56 4.50
CA ILE A 157 -7.65 30.32 3.44
C ILE A 157 -6.66 30.83 2.39
N ASP A 158 -5.41 31.07 2.77
CA ASP A 158 -4.42 31.58 1.84
C ASP A 158 -4.00 30.54 0.79
N ARG A 159 -3.92 29.26 1.20
CA ARG A 159 -3.41 28.16 0.37
C ARG A 159 -4.50 27.23 -0.15
N LEU A 160 -5.76 27.60 0.01
CA LEU A 160 -6.90 26.76 -0.34
C LEU A 160 -7.01 26.49 -1.86
N VAL A 161 -6.58 27.43 -2.70
CA VAL A 161 -6.50 27.27 -4.16
C VAL A 161 -5.09 26.76 -4.51
N GLY A 162 -5.01 25.57 -5.10
CA GLY A 162 -3.74 24.95 -5.50
C GLY A 162 -3.01 24.17 -4.40
N GLY A 163 -3.42 24.30 -3.13
CA GLY A 163 -2.88 23.50 -2.03
C GLY A 163 -3.32 22.04 -2.06
N ALA A 164 -2.47 21.17 -1.50
CA ALA A 164 -2.76 19.75 -1.33
C ALA A 164 -3.92 19.50 -0.35
N GLY A 165 -4.70 18.45 -0.60
CA GLY A 165 -5.93 18.12 0.14
C GLY A 165 -5.71 17.29 1.40
N GLU A 166 -6.81 16.89 2.04
CA GLU A 166 -6.81 16.06 3.27
C GLU A 166 -6.04 14.74 3.08
N ALA A 167 -6.18 14.10 1.93
CA ALA A 167 -5.50 12.84 1.62
C ALA A 167 -3.96 12.94 1.70
N THR A 168 -3.40 14.08 1.32
CA THR A 168 -1.95 14.31 1.40
C THR A 168 -1.49 14.47 2.85
N ILE A 169 -2.30 15.09 3.70
CA ILE A 169 -2.01 15.21 5.14
C ILE A 169 -2.01 13.83 5.78
N ILE A 170 -3.04 13.02 5.53
CA ILE A 170 -3.12 11.65 6.05
C ILE A 170 -1.90 10.83 5.63
N ALA A 171 -1.49 10.91 4.36
CA ALA A 171 -0.33 10.19 3.86
C ALA A 171 0.98 10.65 4.54
N ARG A 172 1.18 11.96 4.70
CA ARG A 172 2.35 12.55 5.37
C ARG A 172 2.43 12.22 6.86
N VAL A 173 1.29 12.26 7.54
CA VAL A 173 1.17 11.82 8.94
C VAL A 173 1.49 10.32 9.03
N GLY A 174 0.98 9.51 8.10
CA GLY A 174 1.30 8.09 8.00
C GLY A 174 2.79 7.82 7.81
N GLU A 175 3.46 8.53 6.90
CA GLU A 175 4.91 8.43 6.70
C GLU A 175 5.68 8.78 7.98
N GLY A 176 5.27 9.84 8.67
CA GLY A 176 5.87 10.26 9.92
C GLY A 176 5.72 9.21 11.03
N ILE A 177 4.54 8.60 11.15
CA ILE A 177 4.25 7.51 12.09
C ILE A 177 5.13 6.29 11.77
N VAL A 178 5.15 5.84 10.52
CA VAL A 178 5.97 4.70 10.08
C VAL A 178 7.45 4.93 10.35
N THR A 179 7.95 6.14 10.08
CA THR A 179 9.35 6.48 10.34
C THR A 179 9.67 6.44 11.83
N THR A 180 8.79 7.00 12.67
CA THR A 180 9.03 7.09 14.12
C THR A 180 9.00 5.71 14.77
N VAL A 181 7.99 4.90 14.46
CA VAL A 181 7.89 3.52 14.96
C VAL A 181 9.07 2.68 14.44
N GLY A 182 9.41 2.77 13.15
CA GLY A 182 10.53 2.03 12.56
C GLY A 182 11.91 2.43 13.11
N SER A 183 12.04 3.65 13.64
CA SER A 183 13.26 4.12 14.29
C SER A 183 13.38 3.71 15.78
N SER A 184 12.28 3.25 16.38
CA SER A 184 12.24 2.87 17.81
C SER A 184 12.96 1.54 18.04
N GLU A 185 13.71 1.45 19.14
CA GLU A 185 14.46 0.24 19.50
C GLU A 185 13.53 -0.91 19.85
N SER A 186 12.47 -0.64 20.62
CA SER A 186 11.45 -1.62 20.98
C SER A 186 10.03 -1.11 20.78
N HIS A 187 9.08 -2.03 20.62
CA HIS A 187 7.65 -1.71 20.62
C HIS A 187 7.18 -1.15 21.98
N SER A 188 7.86 -1.50 23.06
CA SER A 188 7.54 -1.04 24.41
C SER A 188 7.81 0.47 24.57
N ASP A 189 8.87 0.99 23.95
CA ASP A 189 9.19 2.43 23.99
C ASP A 189 8.05 3.28 23.40
N VAL A 190 7.43 2.77 22.33
CA VAL A 190 6.30 3.43 21.67
C VAL A 190 5.03 3.35 22.52
N LEU A 191 4.79 2.22 23.18
CA LEU A 191 3.64 2.04 24.07
C LEU A 191 3.75 2.87 25.36
N GLU A 192 4.96 3.04 25.88
CA GLU A 192 5.20 3.85 27.07
C GLU A 192 4.96 5.34 26.80
N ASN A 193 5.32 5.82 25.60
CA ASN A 193 5.22 7.23 25.23
C ASN A 193 4.71 7.46 23.78
N PRO A 194 3.43 7.21 23.49
CA PRO A 194 2.86 7.38 22.14
C PRO A 194 2.93 8.84 21.64
N ASP A 195 2.96 9.82 22.56
CA ASP A 195 3.11 11.25 22.24
C ASP A 195 4.47 11.63 21.64
N GLN A 196 5.46 10.73 21.66
CA GLN A 196 6.70 10.97 20.93
C GLN A 196 6.45 10.93 19.42
N ILE A 197 5.52 10.09 18.96
CA ILE A 197 5.14 10.01 17.55
C ILE A 197 4.59 11.37 17.10
N SER A 198 3.61 11.93 17.81
CA SER A 198 3.00 13.20 17.40
C SER A 198 4.01 14.35 17.35
N ARG A 199 4.94 14.43 18.30
CA ARG A 199 5.99 15.46 18.32
C ARG A 199 6.92 15.39 17.11
N VAL A 200 7.50 14.21 16.85
CA VAL A 200 8.41 14.01 15.71
C VAL A 200 7.71 14.25 14.37
N VAL A 201 6.43 13.87 14.29
CA VAL A 201 5.58 14.05 13.11
C VAL A 201 5.26 15.53 12.88
N LEU A 202 4.96 16.30 13.93
CA LEU A 202 4.71 17.75 13.85
C LEU A 202 5.98 18.54 13.49
N GLU A 203 7.15 18.16 14.02
CA GLU A 203 8.43 18.83 13.74
C GLU A 203 8.83 18.81 12.26
N LYS A 204 8.35 17.83 11.49
CA LYS A 204 8.64 17.70 10.06
C LYS A 204 7.89 18.71 9.16
N GLY A 205 7.01 19.54 9.70
CA GLY A 205 6.33 20.60 8.93
C GLY A 205 5.42 20.05 7.82
N LEU A 206 4.54 19.10 8.17
CA LEU A 206 3.71 18.34 7.22
C LEU A 206 2.64 19.18 6.52
N ASP A 207 2.37 20.38 7.01
CA ASP A 207 1.43 21.37 6.48
C ASP A 207 2.06 22.30 5.40
N ALA A 208 3.33 22.10 5.08
CA ALA A 208 3.99 22.83 4.00
C ALA A 208 3.35 22.51 2.64
N GLY A 209 2.70 23.50 2.03
CA GLY A 209 2.06 23.39 0.71
C GLY A 209 0.67 22.71 0.73
N THR A 210 0.07 22.51 1.90
CA THR A 210 -1.31 22.00 2.02
C THR A 210 -2.32 23.14 2.12
N ALA A 211 -3.57 22.83 1.80
CA ALA A 211 -4.70 23.72 1.99
C ALA A 211 -5.17 23.82 3.46
N PHE A 212 -4.55 23.04 4.35
CA PHE A 212 -4.85 23.00 5.77
C PHE A 212 -3.59 23.23 6.59
N GLU A 213 -3.79 23.71 7.80
CA GLU A 213 -2.79 23.86 8.86
C GLU A 213 -3.13 22.85 9.96
N ILE A 214 -2.10 22.13 10.43
CA ILE A 214 -2.25 21.09 11.45
C ILE A 214 -2.08 21.75 12.81
N LEU A 215 -3.10 21.63 13.66
CA LEU A 215 -3.08 22.16 15.04
C LEU A 215 -2.52 21.14 16.02
N SER A 216 -3.02 19.90 15.94
CA SER A 216 -2.57 18.79 16.76
C SER A 216 -2.63 17.47 16.00
N ILE A 217 -1.78 16.54 16.42
CA ILE A 217 -1.85 15.15 16.04
C ILE A 217 -1.90 14.38 17.35
N ASP A 218 -3.00 13.69 17.58
CA ASP A 218 -3.25 12.94 18.80
C ASP A 218 -3.27 11.45 18.44
N ILE A 219 -2.50 10.62 19.12
CA ILE A 219 -2.55 9.18 18.90
C ILE A 219 -3.81 8.64 19.59
N ALA A 220 -4.74 8.11 18.80
CA ALA A 220 -6.01 7.60 19.30
C ALA A 220 -5.87 6.19 19.86
N ASP A 221 -5.03 5.37 19.24
CA ASP A 221 -4.89 3.95 19.56
C ASP A 221 -3.53 3.42 19.08
N VAL A 222 -2.94 2.50 19.86
CA VAL A 222 -1.70 1.79 19.50
C VAL A 222 -1.87 0.33 19.89
N ASP A 223 -2.08 -0.53 18.89
CA ASP A 223 -2.25 -1.96 19.08
C ASP A 223 -0.97 -2.72 18.73
N VAL A 224 -0.66 -3.75 19.52
CA VAL A 224 0.42 -4.70 19.20
C VAL A 224 -0.12 -5.76 18.23
N GLY A 225 0.52 -5.86 17.06
CA GLY A 225 0.21 -6.81 16.01
C GLY A 225 1.04 -8.08 16.10
N ARG A 226 1.52 -8.56 14.96
CA ARG A 226 2.31 -9.80 14.86
C ARG A 226 3.78 -9.56 15.18
N ASN A 227 4.43 -10.58 15.72
CA ASN A 227 5.89 -10.61 15.82
C ASN A 227 6.48 -11.07 14.48
N ILE A 228 6.74 -10.09 13.60
CA ILE A 228 7.34 -10.32 12.28
C ILE A 228 8.77 -10.84 12.43
N GLY A 229 9.52 -10.35 13.42
CA GLY A 229 10.89 -10.80 13.71
C GLY A 229 10.95 -12.30 14.01
N ALA A 230 10.10 -12.79 14.90
CA ALA A 230 10.02 -14.22 15.22
C ALA A 230 9.58 -15.07 14.02
N THR A 231 8.62 -14.57 13.23
CA THR A 231 8.17 -15.25 12.01
C THR A 231 9.32 -15.39 11.00
N LEU A 232 10.04 -14.30 10.73
CA LEU A 232 11.20 -14.30 9.84
C LEU A 232 12.33 -15.22 10.35
N GLN A 233 12.54 -15.30 11.66
CA GLN A 233 13.52 -16.21 12.25
C GLN A 233 13.12 -17.68 12.08
N ILE A 234 11.84 -18.02 12.23
CA ILE A 234 11.32 -19.36 11.98
C ILE A 234 11.49 -19.72 10.50
N ASP A 235 11.10 -18.82 9.60
CA ASP A 235 11.23 -19.01 8.15
C ASP A 235 12.70 -19.23 7.74
N GLN A 236 13.61 -18.45 8.33
CA GLN A 236 15.04 -18.60 8.08
C GLN A 236 15.58 -19.93 8.64
N ALA A 237 15.17 -20.34 9.84
CA ALA A 237 15.57 -21.61 10.42
C ALA A 237 15.03 -22.81 9.63
N GLU A 238 13.82 -22.70 9.07
CA GLU A 238 13.23 -23.73 8.20
C GLU A 238 13.98 -23.83 6.87
N ALA A 239 14.35 -22.69 6.28
CA ALA A 239 15.21 -22.66 5.10
C ALA A 239 16.57 -23.31 5.37
N ASP A 240 17.22 -22.98 6.49
CA ASP A 240 18.51 -23.57 6.89
C ASP A 240 18.42 -25.07 7.13
N LYS A 241 17.34 -25.53 7.78
CA LYS A 241 17.04 -26.96 7.96
C LYS A 241 16.91 -27.66 6.62
N ASN A 242 16.18 -27.09 5.67
CA ASN A 242 15.99 -27.67 4.34
C ASN A 242 17.32 -27.77 3.58
N ILE A 243 18.17 -26.73 3.64
CA ILE A 243 19.52 -26.74 3.06
C ILE A 243 20.38 -27.84 3.71
N ALA A 244 20.36 -27.94 5.04
CA ALA A 244 21.11 -28.95 5.77
C ALA A 244 20.66 -30.37 5.42
N GLN A 245 19.35 -30.60 5.30
CA GLN A 245 18.77 -31.88 4.88
C GLN A 245 19.16 -32.23 3.43
N ALA A 246 19.12 -31.25 2.52
CA ALA A 246 19.55 -31.44 1.13
C ALA A 246 21.04 -31.78 1.03
N LYS A 247 21.90 -31.12 1.82
CA LYS A 247 23.34 -31.42 1.85
C LYS A 247 23.63 -32.79 2.49
N ALA A 248 22.85 -33.18 3.48
CA ALA A 248 22.96 -34.51 4.08
C ALA A 248 22.52 -35.61 3.09
N SER A 249 21.45 -35.38 2.32
CA SER A 249 21.03 -36.31 1.28
C SER A 249 22.05 -36.39 0.16
N GLU A 250 22.60 -35.27 -0.31
CA GLU A 250 23.69 -35.23 -1.30
C GLU A 250 24.89 -36.07 -0.85
N ARG A 251 25.36 -35.90 0.39
CA ARG A 251 26.45 -36.72 0.96
C ARG A 251 26.09 -38.20 1.01
N ARG A 252 24.86 -38.53 1.38
CA ARG A 252 24.38 -39.92 1.41
C ARG A 252 24.37 -40.54 0.02
N PHE A 253 23.91 -39.81 -0.99
CA PHE A 253 23.93 -40.26 -2.38
C PHE A 253 25.36 -40.40 -2.91
N ALA A 254 26.26 -39.47 -2.59
CA ALA A 254 27.67 -39.55 -2.97
C ALA A 254 28.38 -40.75 -2.31
N ALA A 255 28.08 -41.05 -1.04
CA ALA A 255 28.61 -42.23 -0.36
C ALA A 255 28.08 -43.53 -0.99
N LEU A 256 26.79 -43.59 -1.30
CA LEU A 256 26.19 -44.74 -1.99
C LEU A 256 26.80 -44.93 -3.39
N ALA A 257 26.97 -43.85 -4.15
CA ALA A 257 27.60 -43.88 -5.46
C ALA A 257 29.04 -44.43 -5.37
N ARG A 258 29.83 -43.94 -4.40
CA ARG A 258 31.18 -44.45 -4.14
C ARG A 258 31.18 -45.92 -3.71
N GLU A 259 30.21 -46.37 -2.92
CA GLU A 259 30.07 -47.79 -2.57
C GLU A 259 29.80 -48.64 -3.83
N GLN A 260 28.94 -48.18 -4.74
CA GLN A 260 28.68 -48.87 -6.01
C GLN A 260 29.89 -48.86 -6.93
N GLU A 261 30.63 -47.74 -7.03
CA GLU A 261 31.89 -47.66 -7.78
C GLU A 261 32.92 -48.67 -7.25
N MET A 262 33.09 -48.75 -5.93
CA MET A 262 34.01 -49.72 -5.32
C MET A 262 33.57 -51.16 -5.56
N ARG A 263 32.27 -51.46 -5.49
CA ARG A 263 31.74 -52.79 -5.84
C ARG A 263 32.01 -53.14 -7.30
N ALA A 264 31.74 -52.21 -8.22
CA ALA A 264 32.03 -52.39 -9.64
C ALA A 264 33.53 -52.61 -9.88
N GLN A 265 34.39 -51.87 -9.18
CA GLN A 265 35.85 -52.04 -9.25
C GLN A 265 36.31 -53.40 -8.71
N VAL A 266 35.72 -53.89 -7.61
CA VAL A 266 36.01 -55.24 -7.11
C VAL A 266 35.61 -56.31 -8.12
N GLU A 267 34.45 -56.18 -8.76
CA GLU A 267 34.02 -57.10 -9.82
C GLU A 267 34.92 -57.01 -11.06
N GLU A 268 35.34 -55.81 -11.48
CA GLU A 268 36.31 -55.63 -12.57
C GLU A 268 37.65 -56.30 -12.25
N MET A 269 38.17 -56.09 -11.04
CA MET A 269 39.43 -56.71 -10.60
C MET A 269 39.30 -58.23 -10.49
N ARG A 270 38.15 -58.75 -10.02
CA ARG A 270 37.86 -60.18 -10.03
C ARG A 270 37.85 -60.73 -11.46
N ALA A 271 37.23 -60.03 -12.40
CA ALA A 271 37.23 -60.44 -13.80
C ALA A 271 38.67 -60.50 -14.36
N ARG A 272 39.54 -59.55 -14.02
CA ARG A 272 40.97 -59.58 -14.39
C ARG A 272 41.73 -60.75 -13.76
N VAL A 273 41.46 -61.07 -12.49
CA VAL A 273 42.07 -62.25 -11.84
C VAL A 273 41.63 -63.52 -12.55
N VAL A 274 40.34 -63.66 -12.86
CA VAL A 274 39.81 -64.81 -13.60
C VAL A 274 40.41 -64.89 -15.01
N GLU A 275 40.60 -63.76 -15.69
CA GLU A 275 41.28 -63.71 -17.00
C GLU A 275 42.72 -64.22 -16.92
N ALA A 276 43.50 -63.74 -15.92
CA ALA A 276 44.87 -64.19 -15.69
C ALA A 276 44.94 -65.67 -15.26
N GLU A 277 44.04 -66.13 -14.38
CA GLU A 277 43.95 -67.54 -14.00
C GLU A 277 43.60 -68.42 -15.21
N ALA A 278 42.76 -67.94 -16.14
CA ALA A 278 42.42 -68.65 -17.36
C ALA A 278 43.61 -68.78 -18.35
N GLU A 279 44.64 -67.94 -18.24
CA GLU A 279 45.88 -68.11 -19.00
C GLU A 279 46.66 -69.35 -18.55
N VAL A 280 46.58 -69.76 -17.28
CA VAL A 280 47.32 -70.92 -16.75
C VAL A 280 46.88 -72.23 -17.43
N PRO A 281 45.58 -72.58 -17.50
CA PRO A 281 45.12 -73.74 -18.27
C PRO A 281 45.43 -73.65 -19.76
N LYS A 282 45.36 -72.45 -20.36
CA LYS A 282 45.70 -72.26 -21.78
C LYS A 282 47.18 -72.55 -22.03
N ALA A 283 48.07 -71.99 -21.21
CA ALA A 283 49.51 -72.24 -21.27
C ALA A 283 49.85 -73.71 -20.96
N LEU A 284 49.16 -74.35 -20.01
CA LEU A 284 49.32 -75.77 -19.72
C LEU A 284 48.89 -76.66 -20.89
N ALA A 285 47.77 -76.32 -21.54
CA ALA A 285 47.28 -77.00 -22.74
C ALA A 285 48.23 -76.78 -23.94
N GLU A 286 48.89 -75.64 -24.03
CA GLU A 286 49.93 -75.38 -25.02
C GLU A 286 51.23 -76.15 -24.72
N ALA A 287 51.64 -76.24 -23.46
CA ALA A 287 52.80 -77.03 -23.02
C ALA A 287 52.62 -78.53 -23.29
N LEU A 288 51.42 -79.07 -23.07
CA LEU A 288 51.04 -80.44 -23.42
C LEU A 288 51.03 -80.67 -24.95
N ARG A 289 50.48 -79.73 -25.73
CA ARG A 289 50.46 -79.83 -27.20
C ARG A 289 51.83 -79.68 -27.85
N SER A 290 52.68 -78.81 -27.31
CA SER A 290 54.05 -78.59 -27.80
C SER A 290 55.07 -79.62 -27.29
N GLY A 291 54.62 -80.62 -26.51
CA GLY A 291 55.45 -81.72 -26.02
C GLY A 291 56.44 -81.33 -24.91
N ARG A 292 56.28 -80.14 -24.30
CA ARG A 292 57.15 -79.64 -23.21
C ARG A 292 56.76 -80.17 -21.82
N LEU A 293 55.61 -80.85 -21.71
CA LEU A 293 55.13 -81.45 -20.47
C LEU A 293 54.58 -82.86 -20.76
N GLY A 294 55.03 -83.87 -20.01
CA GLY A 294 54.64 -85.27 -20.22
C GLY A 294 53.32 -85.64 -19.54
N VAL A 295 52.67 -86.70 -20.01
CA VAL A 295 51.41 -87.20 -19.42
C VAL A 295 51.60 -87.60 -17.95
N MET A 296 52.75 -88.21 -17.60
CA MET A 296 53.07 -88.57 -16.22
C MET A 296 53.29 -87.36 -15.31
N ASP A 297 53.85 -86.27 -15.84
CA ASP A 297 54.09 -85.02 -15.09
C ASP A 297 52.77 -84.30 -14.77
N TYR A 298 51.80 -84.35 -15.69
CA TYR A 298 50.45 -83.81 -15.45
C TYR A 298 49.71 -84.57 -14.34
N TYR A 299 49.79 -85.90 -14.33
CA TYR A 299 49.20 -86.71 -13.25
C TYR A 299 49.88 -86.47 -11.90
N GLN A 300 51.20 -86.27 -11.87
CA GLN A 300 51.90 -85.89 -10.64
C GLN A 300 51.46 -84.51 -10.13
N LEU A 301 51.30 -83.53 -11.02
CA LEU A 301 50.81 -82.20 -10.66
C LEU A 301 49.38 -82.25 -10.10
N GLN A 302 48.49 -83.04 -10.72
CA GLN A 302 47.13 -83.27 -10.18
C GLN A 302 47.15 -83.93 -8.79
N ASN A 303 48.03 -84.91 -8.57
CA ASN A 303 48.17 -85.55 -7.26
C ASN A 303 48.65 -84.57 -6.19
N ILE A 304 49.63 -83.72 -6.50
CA ILE A 304 50.12 -82.69 -5.56
C ILE A 304 49.02 -81.64 -5.27
N GLN A 305 48.24 -81.23 -6.27
CA GLN A 305 47.09 -80.34 -6.07
C GLN A 305 46.02 -80.97 -5.18
N ALA A 306 45.70 -82.25 -5.38
CA ALA A 306 44.74 -83.00 -4.56
C ALA A 306 45.21 -83.12 -3.10
N ASP A 307 46.49 -83.42 -2.88
CA ASP A 307 47.09 -83.47 -1.55
C ASP A 307 47.09 -82.09 -0.86
N THR A 308 47.37 -81.03 -1.62
CA THR A 308 47.32 -79.65 -1.12
C THR A 308 45.89 -79.26 -0.74
N GLY A 309 44.89 -79.61 -1.56
CA GLY A 309 43.48 -79.39 -1.25
C GLY A 309 42.99 -80.14 -0.01
N MET A 310 43.44 -81.38 0.20
CA MET A 310 43.20 -82.10 1.46
C MET A 310 43.85 -81.39 2.65
N ARG A 311 45.08 -80.89 2.52
CA ARG A 311 45.76 -80.17 3.62
C ARG A 311 45.09 -78.84 3.96
N GLU A 312 44.67 -78.07 2.96
CA GLU A 312 43.96 -76.80 3.19
C GLU A 312 42.59 -76.99 3.85
N SER A 313 41.84 -78.03 3.44
CA SER A 313 40.54 -78.34 4.03
C SER A 313 40.65 -78.80 5.49
N ILE A 314 41.70 -79.56 5.83
CA ILE A 314 42.03 -79.92 7.23
C ILE A 314 42.43 -78.67 8.03
N GLY A 315 43.21 -77.75 7.46
CA GLY A 315 43.63 -76.50 8.13
C GLY A 315 42.50 -75.49 8.40
N ARG A 316 41.46 -75.44 7.56
CA ARG A 316 40.29 -74.55 7.76
C ARG A 316 39.30 -75.07 8.80
N GLY A 317 39.30 -76.37 9.11
CA GLY A 317 38.41 -77.00 10.10
C GLY A 317 38.64 -76.56 11.56
N ALA A 318 39.70 -75.79 11.83
CA ALA A 318 40.09 -75.37 13.18
C ALA A 318 39.98 -73.84 13.44
N LYS A 319 38.98 -73.15 12.86
CA LYS A 319 38.59 -71.80 13.31
C LYS A 319 37.28 -71.87 14.11
N PRO A 320 37.25 -71.44 15.39
CA PRO A 320 36.02 -71.43 16.17
C PRO A 320 35.05 -70.38 15.61
N ALA A 321 33.80 -70.80 15.40
CA ALA A 321 32.71 -69.93 15.00
C ALA A 321 32.44 -68.88 16.08
N THR A 322 32.84 -67.63 15.81
CA THR A 322 32.54 -66.48 16.67
C THR A 322 31.27 -65.80 16.18
N GLY A 323 30.23 -65.87 17.01
CA GLY A 323 29.25 -64.81 17.29
C GLY A 323 28.38 -64.28 16.14
N ARG A 324 27.11 -64.69 16.13
CA ARG A 324 26.00 -63.96 15.51
C ARG A 324 25.99 -62.50 15.97
N SER A 325 25.92 -61.59 15.02
CA SER A 325 25.60 -60.18 15.19
C SER A 325 24.14 -60.00 15.64
N GLU A 326 23.94 -59.27 16.75
CA GLU A 326 22.64 -58.75 17.15
C GLU A 326 22.18 -57.65 16.17
N GLU A 327 20.93 -57.77 15.72
CA GLU A 327 20.17 -56.72 15.07
C GLU A 327 20.07 -55.49 15.99
N THR A 328 20.63 -54.36 15.58
CA THR A 328 20.28 -53.08 16.19
C THR A 328 19.19 -52.42 15.36
N LYS A 329 17.94 -52.57 15.80
CA LYS A 329 16.84 -51.64 15.49
C LYS A 329 17.17 -50.28 16.10
N LYS A 330 17.26 -49.24 15.28
CA LYS A 330 16.80 -47.88 15.58
C LYS A 330 16.50 -47.16 14.28
#